data_AF-A0A1D2MK22-F1
#
_entry.id   AF-A0A1D2MK22-F1
#
_cell.length_a   1.000
_cell.length_b   1.000
_cell.length_c   1.000
_cell.angle_alpha   90.00
_cell.angle_beta   90.00
_cell.angle_gamma   90.00
#
_symmetry.space_group_name_H-M   'P 1'
#
loop_
_entity.id
_entity.type
_entity.pdbx_description
1 polymer ?
#
loop_
_entity_poly.entity_id
_entity_poly.type
_entity_poly.pdbx_seq_one_letter_code
_entity_poly.pdbx_strand_id
1 'polypeptide(L)'
;MKATISILSFALVTSLLLGFSAGNTEISTLGSLQASFLREFHLNDSSISETCGGVLSKSKGGIIHKVLGPIQKNERCVWVIRGGQAVTFSLDMLFTRNDSDAQVLATCIRKSATTTTPTHVQIGRPGPVFGINTCNIVVITFSTGENVTSSATGFVLQYSTVQDANSVAVSSKDYFVNPNNALELRHPTAGYYSANELSTFTFVSMDYDGNRRPSSTVSVIYIRNQLESSCRDFLTVFYFNSTLRNWQPGVRICDTVPFQLITSQDPILLTFETSSSSQYNGLRQKMRKVVVCFVVLVQAVHLSAAVSDQSKNDLEPKFDTKINSDSSYLSNKNESQCGTFISYKCGEILTAPEGVILYKVSESVQRNERCVWILRGGTANYFGLNVHYKQSDNGTQLLASCLRHNSTSETNVVINGTGPVYGINNCNVVLITFLTGINSTNTTNSTGFILQYTALQGGNISRNSRDYLLTPDNTTVPLVYPPSLNYTNDEFSTFVFVPNNTFSNASKHINIVYSRIQLEACWDHLKVYKFNSVHHIWESPHTICDDVNSLLITNQDMILITFKSDSLVTGLGFYLLYSERDDDNICTRDEKSQSLIYNI
;
A
#
# COMPACT_ATOMS: atom_id res chain seq x y z
N MET A 1 -55.29 -1.99 -17.79
CA MET A 1 -55.80 -1.44 -16.52
C MET A 1 -54.65 -0.78 -15.79
N LYS A 2 -54.60 0.56 -15.77
CA LYS A 2 -53.63 1.36 -15.00
C LYS A 2 -54.27 1.64 -13.64
N ALA A 3 -53.76 1.03 -12.58
CA ALA A 3 -54.27 1.22 -11.22
C ALA A 3 -53.64 2.47 -10.60
N THR A 4 -54.51 3.33 -10.09
CA THR A 4 -54.26 4.55 -9.34
C THR A 4 -53.74 4.19 -7.94
N ILE A 5 -52.44 3.97 -7.82
CA ILE A 5 -51.72 3.87 -6.53
C ILE A 5 -50.66 4.98 -6.54
N SER A 6 -51.04 6.19 -6.16
CA SER A 6 -50.08 7.31 -6.05
C SER A 6 -50.47 8.39 -5.05
N ILE A 7 -51.66 8.33 -4.43
CA ILE A 7 -52.16 9.43 -3.59
C ILE A 7 -52.32 9.02 -2.12
N LEU A 8 -52.52 7.73 -1.79
CA LEU A 8 -52.66 7.32 -0.38
C LEU A 8 -51.35 7.36 0.43
N SER A 9 -50.21 7.09 -0.20
CA SER A 9 -48.91 7.03 0.51
C SER A 9 -48.42 8.40 0.98
N PHE A 10 -48.80 9.49 0.29
CA PHE A 10 -48.40 10.84 0.68
C PHE A 10 -49.24 11.38 1.86
N ALA A 11 -50.54 11.05 1.91
CA ALA A 11 -51.44 11.52 2.98
C ALA A 11 -51.10 10.91 4.35
N LEU A 12 -50.65 9.64 4.38
CA LEU A 12 -50.28 8.96 5.63
C LEU A 12 -48.97 9.51 6.23
N VAL A 13 -47.96 9.76 5.39
CA VAL A 13 -46.67 10.34 5.83
C VAL A 13 -46.85 11.78 6.33
N THR A 14 -47.71 12.57 5.67
CA THR A 14 -47.98 13.97 6.08
C THR A 14 -48.78 14.05 7.38
N SER A 15 -49.67 13.08 7.63
CA SER A 15 -50.48 13.04 8.87
C SER A 15 -49.70 12.57 10.09
N LEU A 16 -48.65 11.74 9.92
CA LEU A 16 -47.80 11.32 11.03
C LEU A 16 -46.77 12.38 11.47
N LEU A 17 -46.32 13.24 10.56
CA LEU A 17 -45.33 14.28 10.87
C LEU A 17 -45.89 15.46 11.69
N LEU A 18 -47.21 15.65 11.72
CA LEU A 18 -47.85 16.78 12.43
C LEU A 18 -48.22 16.48 13.89
N GLY A 19 -47.94 15.28 14.41
CA GLY A 19 -48.37 14.84 15.74
C GLY A 19 -47.31 14.76 16.84
N PHE A 20 -46.04 15.08 16.56
CA PHE A 20 -44.95 14.85 17.53
C PHE A 20 -44.63 16.10 18.37
N SER A 21 -45.03 16.04 19.64
CA SER A 21 -44.61 16.94 20.73
C SER A 21 -43.52 16.25 21.56
N ALA A 22 -42.44 16.98 21.83
CA ALA A 22 -41.17 16.53 22.41
C ALA A 22 -41.31 15.72 23.71
N GLY A 23 -40.78 14.50 23.71
CA GLY A 23 -40.58 13.66 24.90
C GLY A 23 -39.64 12.49 24.58
N ASN A 24 -38.68 12.20 25.46
CA ASN A 24 -37.49 11.35 25.26
C ASN A 24 -37.70 9.84 24.92
N THR A 25 -38.81 9.45 24.28
CA THR A 25 -39.09 8.11 23.73
C THR A 25 -38.80 7.98 22.23
N GLU A 26 -38.14 8.97 21.62
CA GLU A 26 -38.04 9.17 20.16
C GLU A 26 -37.16 8.17 19.37
N ILE A 27 -36.26 7.42 20.01
CA ILE A 27 -35.31 6.57 19.25
C ILE A 27 -35.96 5.26 18.79
N SER A 28 -36.92 4.70 19.53
CA SER A 28 -37.56 3.42 19.17
C SER A 28 -38.68 3.57 18.12
N THR A 29 -39.29 4.74 18.01
CA THR A 29 -40.35 5.04 17.03
C THR A 29 -39.81 5.32 15.63
N LEU A 30 -38.64 5.93 15.50
CA LEU A 30 -38.03 6.19 14.20
C LEU A 30 -37.65 4.89 13.47
N GLY A 31 -37.11 3.92 14.21
CA GLY A 31 -36.78 2.59 13.68
C GLY A 31 -38.02 1.79 13.22
N SER A 32 -39.14 1.90 13.95
CA SER A 32 -40.38 1.22 13.56
C SER A 32 -41.05 1.84 12.33
N LEU A 33 -40.93 3.17 12.15
CA LEU A 33 -41.41 3.87 10.96
C LEU A 33 -40.61 3.51 9.71
N GLN A 34 -39.28 3.43 9.82
CA GLN A 34 -38.43 2.98 8.72
C GLN A 34 -38.74 1.54 8.32
N ALA A 35 -38.94 0.65 9.30
CA ALA A 35 -39.34 -0.74 9.05
C ALA A 35 -40.74 -0.86 8.40
N SER A 36 -41.70 -0.01 8.81
CA SER A 36 -43.03 0.03 8.20
C SER A 36 -42.98 0.53 6.76
N PHE A 37 -42.21 1.59 6.50
CA PHE A 37 -41.98 2.14 5.16
C PHE A 37 -41.35 1.08 4.24
N LEU A 38 -40.32 0.39 4.74
CA LEU A 38 -39.66 -0.74 4.05
C LEU A 38 -40.63 -1.87 3.66
N ARG A 39 -41.54 -2.22 4.56
CA ARG A 39 -42.54 -3.26 4.34
C ARG A 39 -43.51 -2.91 3.22
N GLU A 40 -43.83 -1.63 3.07
CA GLU A 40 -44.75 -1.12 2.03
C GLU A 40 -44.14 -1.26 0.62
N PHE A 41 -42.82 -1.18 0.48
CA PHE A 41 -42.14 -1.36 -0.80
C PHE A 41 -41.85 -2.83 -1.16
N HIS A 42 -42.30 -3.80 -0.36
CA HIS A 42 -42.03 -5.23 -0.54
C HIS A 42 -40.54 -5.58 -0.69
N LEU A 43 -39.66 -4.72 -0.17
CA LEU A 43 -38.22 -4.97 -0.12
C LEU A 43 -37.92 -5.84 1.13
N ASN A 44 -38.43 -7.08 1.17
CA ASN A 44 -38.15 -8.01 2.27
C ASN A 44 -36.84 -8.79 2.08
N ASP A 45 -35.99 -8.37 1.15
CA ASP A 45 -34.82 -9.13 0.72
C ASP A 45 -33.53 -8.54 1.27
N SER A 46 -32.55 -9.42 1.52
CA SER A 46 -31.18 -9.17 1.99
C SER A 46 -30.32 -8.25 1.10
N SER A 47 -30.92 -7.60 0.11
CA SER A 47 -30.28 -6.83 -0.96
C SER A 47 -30.43 -5.32 -0.81
N ILE A 48 -30.93 -4.85 0.33
CA ILE A 48 -30.98 -3.42 0.65
C ILE A 48 -29.66 -2.99 1.30
N SER A 49 -29.06 -1.92 0.79
CA SER A 49 -27.99 -1.21 1.50
C SER A 49 -28.55 0.04 2.17
N GLU A 50 -28.34 0.10 3.49
CA GLU A 50 -28.58 1.30 4.30
C GLU A 50 -27.29 2.09 4.61
N THR A 51 -26.15 1.52 4.24
CA THR A 51 -24.82 2.08 4.49
C THR A 51 -24.41 3.04 3.38
N CYS A 52 -23.54 4.01 3.70
CA CYS A 52 -22.94 4.91 2.72
C CYS A 52 -21.93 4.15 1.84
N GLY A 53 -22.44 3.59 0.76
CA GLY A 53 -21.67 2.84 -0.24
C GLY A 53 -21.55 1.34 0.01
N GLY A 54 -20.99 0.65 -0.98
CA GLY A 54 -20.80 -0.80 -0.99
C GLY A 54 -20.99 -1.45 -2.36
N VAL A 55 -20.92 -2.79 -2.40
CA VAL A 55 -21.19 -3.59 -3.61
C VAL A 55 -22.52 -4.32 -3.45
N LEU A 56 -23.41 -4.16 -4.43
CA LEU A 56 -24.73 -4.78 -4.49
C LEU A 56 -24.78 -5.79 -5.64
N SER A 57 -24.65 -7.08 -5.30
CA SER A 57 -24.46 -8.17 -6.27
C SER A 57 -25.73 -8.94 -6.66
N LYS A 58 -26.87 -8.60 -6.05
CA LYS A 58 -28.15 -9.27 -6.30
C LYS A 58 -28.83 -8.69 -7.54
N SER A 59 -29.66 -9.49 -8.22
CA SER A 59 -30.38 -9.08 -9.44
C SER A 59 -31.56 -8.13 -9.17
N LYS A 60 -32.00 -8.03 -7.92
CA LYS A 60 -32.96 -7.04 -7.43
C LYS A 60 -32.54 -6.56 -6.05
N GLY A 61 -32.78 -5.30 -5.74
CA GLY A 61 -32.50 -4.74 -4.42
C GLY A 61 -32.81 -3.26 -4.34
N GLY A 62 -32.23 -2.60 -3.34
CA GLY A 62 -32.44 -1.17 -3.13
C GLY A 62 -31.31 -0.49 -2.35
N ILE A 63 -31.33 0.84 -2.39
CA ILE A 63 -30.47 1.71 -1.61
C ILE A 63 -31.39 2.63 -0.83
N ILE A 64 -31.18 2.67 0.48
CA ILE A 64 -31.89 3.56 1.39
C ILE A 64 -30.84 4.40 2.08
N HIS A 65 -30.91 5.70 1.88
CA HIS A 65 -29.92 6.59 2.45
C HIS A 65 -30.62 7.74 3.13
N LYS A 66 -30.46 7.85 4.46
CA LYS A 66 -30.90 8.99 5.30
C LYS A 66 -32.30 9.53 4.95
N VAL A 67 -33.30 8.66 4.74
CA VAL A 67 -34.65 9.07 4.31
C VAL A 67 -35.33 10.01 5.31
N LEU A 68 -35.15 9.71 6.60
CA LEU A 68 -35.69 10.46 7.73
C LEU A 68 -34.62 11.27 8.48
N GLY A 69 -33.36 11.15 8.06
CA GLY A 69 -32.22 11.82 8.69
C GLY A 69 -31.72 12.98 7.84
N PRO A 70 -31.08 14.00 8.45
CA PRO A 70 -30.44 15.07 7.70
C PRO A 70 -29.24 14.52 6.93
N ILE A 71 -29.16 14.85 5.64
CA ILE A 71 -27.93 14.64 4.86
C ILE A 71 -26.88 15.67 5.27
N GLN A 72 -25.61 15.29 5.16
CA GLN A 72 -24.52 16.13 5.63
C GLN A 72 -23.90 16.92 4.48
N LYS A 73 -23.16 17.97 4.82
CA LYS A 73 -22.37 18.74 3.83
C LYS A 73 -21.22 17.89 3.32
N ASN A 74 -20.89 18.04 2.03
CA ASN A 74 -19.77 17.33 1.39
C ASN A 74 -19.84 15.78 1.48
N GLU A 75 -21.01 15.20 1.70
CA GLU A 75 -21.21 13.75 1.78
C GLU A 75 -20.97 13.08 0.41
N ARG A 76 -20.35 11.88 0.40
CA ARG A 76 -19.89 11.19 -0.83
C ARG A 76 -20.12 9.68 -0.78
N CYS A 77 -21.35 9.22 -0.94
CA CYS A 77 -21.62 7.77 -0.97
C CYS A 77 -21.55 7.19 -2.39
N VAL A 78 -20.96 6.00 -2.53
CA VAL A 78 -20.86 5.31 -3.83
C VAL A 78 -21.26 3.84 -3.69
N TRP A 79 -22.26 3.40 -4.45
CA TRP A 79 -22.66 2.00 -4.54
C TRP A 79 -22.37 1.46 -5.94
N VAL A 80 -21.77 0.27 -6.00
CA VAL A 80 -21.57 -0.47 -7.25
C VAL A 80 -22.61 -1.58 -7.34
N ILE A 81 -23.47 -1.53 -8.35
CA ILE A 81 -24.50 -2.53 -8.58
C ILE A 81 -24.07 -3.46 -9.72
N ARG A 82 -23.93 -4.76 -9.42
CA ARG A 82 -23.66 -5.82 -10.41
C ARG A 82 -24.68 -6.95 -10.28
N GLY A 83 -25.61 -7.06 -11.22
CA GLY A 83 -26.59 -8.16 -11.27
C GLY A 83 -26.06 -9.45 -11.92
N GLY A 84 -24.83 -9.87 -11.64
CA GLY A 84 -24.18 -10.99 -12.32
C GLY A 84 -23.82 -10.65 -13.77
N GLN A 85 -24.40 -11.36 -14.74
CA GLN A 85 -24.26 -11.09 -16.18
C GLN A 85 -25.33 -10.11 -16.69
N ALA A 86 -25.61 -9.07 -15.91
CA ALA A 86 -26.58 -8.06 -16.29
C ALA A 86 -26.15 -7.37 -17.60
N VAL A 87 -27.12 -7.16 -18.49
CA VAL A 87 -26.97 -6.32 -19.68
C VAL A 87 -27.80 -5.06 -19.61
N THR A 88 -28.78 -4.98 -18.72
CA THR A 88 -29.60 -3.77 -18.54
C THR A 88 -30.09 -3.70 -17.11
N PHE A 89 -30.28 -2.47 -16.62
CA PHE A 89 -30.78 -2.18 -15.29
C PHE A 89 -32.04 -1.35 -15.41
N SER A 90 -33.05 -1.69 -14.61
CA SER A 90 -34.21 -0.86 -14.38
C SER A 90 -34.06 -0.26 -12.99
N LEU A 91 -33.94 1.07 -12.92
CA LEU A 91 -33.89 1.80 -11.67
C LEU A 91 -35.18 2.60 -11.51
N ASP A 92 -35.67 2.71 -10.28
CA ASP A 92 -36.86 3.48 -9.96
C ASP A 92 -36.64 4.19 -8.62
N MET A 93 -36.74 5.52 -8.67
CA MET A 93 -36.56 6.36 -7.49
C MET A 93 -37.89 6.42 -6.75
N LEU A 94 -37.98 5.82 -5.59
CA LEU A 94 -39.22 5.76 -4.83
C LEU A 94 -39.43 7.03 -4.00
N PHE A 95 -38.33 7.60 -3.51
CA PHE A 95 -38.34 8.78 -2.66
C PHE A 95 -37.04 9.57 -2.84
N THR A 96 -37.16 10.89 -2.89
CA THR A 96 -36.02 11.80 -2.73
C THR A 96 -36.52 13.13 -2.19
N ARG A 97 -35.80 13.70 -1.22
CA ARG A 97 -35.99 15.08 -0.75
C ARG A 97 -34.64 15.77 -0.67
N ASN A 98 -33.99 15.83 -1.82
CA ASN A 98 -32.67 16.42 -1.95
C ASN A 98 -32.76 17.95 -2.10
N ASP A 99 -31.77 18.64 -1.54
CA ASP A 99 -31.49 20.04 -1.85
C ASP A 99 -31.01 20.19 -3.31
N SER A 100 -31.05 21.40 -3.85
CA SER A 100 -30.30 21.79 -5.06
C SER A 100 -28.81 21.45 -4.98
N ASP A 101 -28.25 21.47 -3.77
CA ASP A 101 -26.86 21.11 -3.52
C ASP A 101 -26.63 19.62 -3.26
N ALA A 102 -27.66 18.77 -3.40
CA ALA A 102 -27.56 17.32 -3.28
C ALA A 102 -27.98 16.63 -4.58
N GLN A 103 -27.25 15.59 -4.96
CA GLN A 103 -27.49 14.87 -6.22
C GLN A 103 -27.34 13.37 -6.03
N VAL A 104 -28.26 12.62 -6.66
CA VAL A 104 -28.08 11.20 -6.95
C VAL A 104 -27.76 11.07 -8.43
N LEU A 105 -26.67 10.38 -8.74
CA LEU A 105 -26.20 10.12 -10.09
C LEU A 105 -26.14 8.62 -10.34
N ALA A 106 -26.78 8.14 -11.41
CA ALA A 106 -26.56 6.80 -11.94
C ALA A 106 -25.55 6.86 -13.09
N THR A 107 -24.48 6.08 -12.97
CA THR A 107 -23.42 5.98 -13.99
C THR A 107 -23.40 4.58 -14.57
N CYS A 108 -23.69 4.48 -15.86
CA CYS A 108 -23.68 3.26 -16.63
C CYS A 108 -22.26 2.96 -17.13
N ILE A 109 -21.73 1.81 -16.73
CA ILE A 109 -20.46 1.28 -17.22
C ILE A 109 -20.76 0.07 -18.10
N ARG A 110 -20.27 0.16 -19.33
CA ARG A 110 -20.41 -0.88 -20.35
C ARG A 110 -19.04 -1.45 -20.61
N LYS A 111 -18.97 -2.77 -20.77
CA LYS A 111 -17.81 -3.40 -21.37
C LYS A 111 -17.83 -3.11 -22.87
N SER A 112 -16.94 -2.23 -23.33
CA SER A 112 -16.83 -1.90 -24.75
C SER A 112 -15.40 -2.11 -25.22
N ALA A 113 -15.25 -2.75 -26.38
CA ALA A 113 -13.94 -2.94 -27.02
C ALA A 113 -13.29 -1.60 -27.42
N THR A 114 -14.06 -0.50 -27.48
CA THR A 114 -13.56 0.83 -27.84
C THR A 114 -14.12 1.85 -26.84
N THR A 115 -13.21 2.43 -26.04
CA THR A 115 -13.38 3.56 -25.10
C THR A 115 -14.78 4.18 -25.09
N THR A 116 -15.70 3.66 -24.26
CA THR A 116 -16.97 4.36 -24.03
C THR A 116 -16.86 5.21 -22.79
N THR A 117 -16.99 6.52 -22.98
CA THR A 117 -17.29 7.44 -21.89
C THR A 117 -18.52 6.90 -21.14
N PRO A 118 -18.47 6.80 -19.81
CA PRO A 118 -19.61 6.34 -19.04
C PRO A 118 -20.82 7.24 -19.30
N THR A 119 -22.02 6.64 -19.33
CA THR A 119 -23.26 7.41 -19.48
C THR A 119 -23.76 7.79 -18.10
N HIS A 120 -24.04 9.08 -17.89
CA HIS A 120 -24.49 9.63 -16.61
C HIS A 120 -25.95 10.05 -16.69
N VAL A 121 -26.74 9.64 -15.71
CA VAL A 121 -28.14 10.07 -15.55
C VAL A 121 -28.29 10.64 -14.15
N GLN A 122 -28.63 11.93 -14.07
CA GLN A 122 -28.99 12.56 -12.82
C GLN A 122 -30.41 12.14 -12.42
N ILE A 123 -30.57 11.69 -11.17
CA ILE A 123 -31.85 11.27 -10.62
C ILE A 123 -32.29 12.32 -9.60
N GLY A 124 -33.24 13.17 -9.99
CA GLY A 124 -33.72 14.28 -9.17
C GLY A 124 -35.18 14.19 -8.74
N ARG A 125 -35.92 13.16 -9.18
CA ARG A 125 -37.36 13.04 -8.93
C ARG A 125 -37.77 11.57 -8.77
N PRO A 126 -38.83 11.28 -8.00
CA PRO A 126 -39.40 9.94 -7.95
C PRO A 126 -39.91 9.46 -9.30
N GLY A 127 -39.83 8.14 -9.54
CA GLY A 127 -40.25 7.46 -10.75
C GLY A 127 -39.12 6.71 -11.47
N PRO A 128 -39.45 6.05 -12.58
CA PRO A 128 -38.51 5.26 -13.35
C PRO A 128 -37.39 6.13 -13.92
N VAL A 129 -36.15 5.65 -13.83
CA VAL A 129 -34.97 6.33 -14.35
C VAL A 129 -34.71 5.87 -15.78
N PHE A 130 -34.78 6.80 -16.72
CA PHE A 130 -34.51 6.53 -18.14
C PHE A 130 -33.06 6.85 -18.51
N GLY A 131 -32.52 6.16 -19.54
CA GLY A 131 -31.17 6.42 -20.08
C GLY A 131 -30.09 5.46 -19.60
N ILE A 132 -30.39 4.58 -18.64
CA ILE A 132 -29.51 3.49 -18.19
C ILE A 132 -29.81 2.22 -19.01
N ASN A 133 -29.64 2.33 -20.33
CA ASN A 133 -29.84 1.22 -21.25
C ASN A 133 -28.50 0.50 -21.48
N THR A 134 -28.51 -0.82 -21.71
CA THR A 134 -27.31 -1.60 -22.10
C THR A 134 -26.09 -1.45 -21.18
N CYS A 135 -26.24 -1.61 -19.86
CA CYS A 135 -25.15 -1.47 -18.88
C CYS A 135 -24.78 -2.82 -18.28
N ASN A 136 -23.49 -3.03 -18.03
CA ASN A 136 -23.02 -4.20 -17.30
C ASN A 136 -22.92 -3.93 -15.80
N ILE A 137 -22.55 -2.70 -15.44
CA ILE A 137 -22.43 -2.22 -14.07
C ILE A 137 -23.08 -0.86 -13.99
N VAL A 138 -23.79 -0.61 -12.88
CA VAL A 138 -24.31 0.72 -12.56
C VAL A 138 -23.65 1.19 -11.27
N VAL A 139 -23.03 2.37 -11.33
CA VAL A 139 -22.48 3.04 -10.15
C VAL A 139 -23.45 4.13 -9.73
N ILE A 140 -24.01 4.02 -8.53
CA ILE A 140 -24.84 5.05 -7.92
C ILE A 140 -23.94 5.93 -7.06
N THR A 141 -23.90 7.22 -7.34
CA THR A 141 -23.15 8.19 -6.56
C THR A 141 -24.11 9.20 -5.95
N PHE A 142 -24.08 9.31 -4.63
CA PHE A 142 -24.73 10.38 -3.90
C PHE A 142 -23.68 11.38 -3.46
N SER A 143 -23.88 12.64 -3.82
CA SER A 143 -22.94 13.72 -3.48
C SER A 143 -23.68 14.97 -3.06
N THR A 144 -23.16 15.64 -2.05
CA THR A 144 -23.71 16.90 -1.53
C THR A 144 -22.65 18.01 -1.51
N GLY A 145 -23.02 19.28 -1.68
CA GLY A 145 -22.08 20.41 -1.56
C GLY A 145 -22.05 21.01 -0.15
N GLU A 146 -21.52 22.24 -0.05
CA GLU A 146 -21.35 22.97 1.22
C GLU A 146 -22.63 23.70 1.68
N ASN A 147 -23.60 23.88 0.78
CA ASN A 147 -24.80 24.71 0.98
C ASN A 147 -26.05 23.88 1.23
N VAL A 148 -25.90 22.59 1.55
CA VAL A 148 -27.00 21.69 1.88
C VAL A 148 -27.75 22.20 3.12
N THR A 149 -29.06 22.36 3.00
CA THR A 149 -29.93 22.75 4.12
C THR A 149 -30.12 21.60 5.11
N SER A 150 -30.34 21.93 6.39
CA SER A 150 -30.61 20.94 7.43
C SER A 150 -31.91 20.17 7.22
N SER A 151 -32.82 20.69 6.38
CA SER A 151 -34.09 20.04 6.01
C SER A 151 -33.95 19.01 4.88
N ALA A 152 -32.81 18.98 4.19
CA ALA A 152 -32.59 18.02 3.12
C ALA A 152 -32.44 16.62 3.74
N THR A 153 -33.12 15.65 3.13
CA THR A 153 -32.98 14.24 3.49
C THR A 153 -32.49 13.47 2.26
N GLY A 154 -32.23 12.17 2.42
CA GLY A 154 -31.69 11.37 1.32
C GLY A 154 -32.77 10.78 0.42
N PHE A 155 -32.60 9.51 0.06
CA PHE A 155 -33.36 8.89 -1.03
C PHE A 155 -33.61 7.40 -0.82
N VAL A 156 -34.57 6.87 -1.58
CA VAL A 156 -34.82 5.44 -1.74
C VAL A 156 -34.82 5.10 -3.21
N LEU A 157 -33.89 4.27 -3.62
CA LEU A 157 -33.75 3.78 -4.99
C LEU A 157 -33.95 2.27 -5.00
N GLN A 158 -34.87 1.78 -5.81
CA GLN A 158 -34.97 0.35 -6.11
C GLN A 158 -34.32 0.04 -7.46
N TYR A 159 -33.81 -1.17 -7.60
CA TYR A 159 -33.23 -1.63 -8.86
C TYR A 159 -33.60 -3.08 -9.16
N SER A 160 -33.62 -3.39 -10.45
CA SER A 160 -33.68 -4.76 -10.96
C SER A 160 -32.82 -4.88 -12.23
N THR A 161 -32.34 -6.09 -12.50
CA THR A 161 -31.44 -6.35 -13.64
C THR A 161 -32.04 -7.33 -14.61
N VAL A 162 -31.81 -7.11 -15.91
CA VAL A 162 -32.06 -8.07 -16.98
C VAL A 162 -30.72 -8.73 -17.33
N GLN A 163 -30.67 -10.06 -17.22
CA GLN A 163 -29.47 -10.85 -17.48
C GLN A 163 -29.44 -11.37 -18.91
N ASP A 164 -28.24 -11.42 -19.49
CA ASP A 164 -27.97 -12.11 -20.75
C ASP A 164 -26.59 -12.78 -20.66
N ALA A 165 -26.51 -14.04 -21.08
CA ALA A 165 -25.48 -15.00 -20.69
C ALA A 165 -24.05 -14.66 -21.19
N ASN A 166 -23.88 -13.68 -22.08
CA ASN A 166 -22.67 -13.57 -22.90
C ASN A 166 -21.90 -12.24 -22.80
N SER A 167 -22.25 -11.31 -21.91
CA SER A 167 -21.65 -9.96 -21.95
C SER A 167 -20.34 -9.82 -21.13
N VAL A 168 -20.28 -10.40 -19.93
CA VAL A 168 -19.17 -10.24 -18.96
C VAL A 168 -18.82 -11.58 -18.31
N ALA A 169 -17.54 -11.80 -18.04
CA ALA A 169 -17.05 -13.01 -17.37
C ALA A 169 -17.58 -13.11 -15.94
N VAL A 170 -18.04 -14.30 -15.55
CA VAL A 170 -18.52 -14.62 -14.20
C VAL A 170 -17.44 -14.49 -13.11
N SER A 171 -16.18 -14.51 -13.49
CA SER A 171 -15.02 -14.30 -12.61
C SER A 171 -14.82 -12.84 -12.19
N SER A 172 -15.44 -11.89 -12.91
CA SER A 172 -15.32 -10.47 -12.63
C SER A 172 -15.72 -10.14 -11.19
N LYS A 173 -15.00 -9.20 -10.57
CA LYS A 173 -15.18 -8.78 -9.17
C LYS A 173 -15.36 -7.28 -9.06
N ASP A 174 -16.14 -6.86 -8.07
CA ASP A 174 -16.20 -5.47 -7.63
C ASP A 174 -15.64 -5.37 -6.23
N TYR A 175 -14.78 -4.37 -6.04
CA TYR A 175 -14.19 -4.04 -4.76
C TYR A 175 -14.67 -2.65 -4.36
N PHE A 176 -15.12 -2.54 -3.11
CA PHE A 176 -15.40 -1.26 -2.48
C PHE A 176 -14.46 -1.12 -1.29
N VAL A 177 -13.62 -0.10 -1.34
CA VAL A 177 -12.48 0.05 -0.44
C VAL A 177 -12.69 1.32 0.34
N ASN A 178 -12.98 1.15 1.64
CA ASN A 178 -12.84 2.23 2.59
C ASN A 178 -11.38 2.25 3.07
N PRO A 179 -10.63 3.30 2.73
CA PRO A 179 -9.19 3.37 2.92
C PRO A 179 -8.76 3.73 4.34
N ASN A 180 -9.69 3.78 5.30
CA ASN A 180 -9.37 3.84 6.73
C ASN A 180 -8.55 2.62 7.20
N ASN A 181 -8.53 1.54 6.41
CA ASN A 181 -7.60 0.44 6.58
C ASN A 181 -6.70 0.39 5.33
N ALA A 182 -5.39 0.57 5.51
CA ALA A 182 -4.43 0.30 4.44
C ALA A 182 -4.60 -1.16 4.00
N LEU A 183 -5.01 -1.35 2.75
CA LEU A 183 -5.31 -2.67 2.20
C LEU A 183 -4.52 -2.87 0.92
N GLU A 184 -3.80 -4.00 0.86
CA GLU A 184 -3.28 -4.53 -0.38
C GLU A 184 -4.40 -5.30 -1.08
N LEU A 185 -4.79 -4.86 -2.28
CA LEU A 185 -5.75 -5.57 -3.11
C LEU A 185 -5.04 -6.24 -4.26
N ARG A 186 -5.27 -7.54 -4.40
CA ARG A 186 -4.75 -8.36 -5.48
C ARG A 186 -5.86 -8.78 -6.42
N HIS A 187 -5.69 -8.52 -7.71
CA HIS A 187 -6.65 -8.92 -8.72
C HIS A 187 -6.02 -9.63 -9.95
N PRO A 188 -6.50 -10.84 -10.29
CA PRO A 188 -7.36 -11.69 -9.43
C PRO A 188 -6.65 -12.04 -8.12
N THR A 189 -7.40 -12.44 -7.10
CA THR A 189 -6.84 -12.80 -5.78
C THR A 189 -5.85 -13.95 -5.88
N ALA A 190 -6.08 -14.88 -6.81
CA ALA A 190 -5.15 -15.92 -7.21
C ALA A 190 -5.36 -16.28 -8.68
N GLY A 191 -4.32 -16.82 -9.33
CA GLY A 191 -4.41 -17.31 -10.71
C GLY A 191 -4.32 -16.23 -11.78
N TYR A 192 -5.13 -16.37 -12.82
CA TYR A 192 -5.15 -15.51 -14.01
C TYR A 192 -6.53 -14.87 -14.14
N TYR A 193 -6.59 -13.62 -14.62
CA TYR A 193 -7.87 -13.00 -14.97
C TYR A 193 -8.48 -13.72 -16.17
N SER A 194 -9.80 -13.64 -16.32
CA SER A 194 -10.49 -14.28 -17.43
C SER A 194 -10.58 -13.38 -18.65
N ALA A 195 -10.73 -13.98 -19.84
CA ALA A 195 -11.21 -13.23 -21.00
C ALA A 195 -12.57 -12.62 -20.69
N ASN A 196 -12.90 -11.51 -21.34
CA ASN A 196 -14.20 -10.86 -21.21
C ASN A 196 -14.55 -10.33 -19.81
N GLU A 197 -13.56 -10.12 -18.95
CA GLU A 197 -13.70 -9.62 -17.59
C GLU A 197 -13.95 -8.09 -17.60
N LEU A 198 -14.84 -7.66 -16.71
CA LEU A 198 -15.06 -6.25 -16.37
C LEU A 198 -15.16 -6.20 -14.86
N SER A 199 -14.08 -5.85 -14.18
CA SER A 199 -13.99 -5.73 -12.71
C SER A 199 -13.94 -4.26 -12.31
N THR A 200 -14.40 -3.91 -11.10
CA THR A 200 -14.33 -2.52 -10.62
C THR A 200 -13.68 -2.40 -9.25
N PHE A 201 -13.04 -1.28 -9.00
CA PHE A 201 -12.42 -0.94 -7.72
C PHE A 201 -12.79 0.48 -7.37
N THR A 202 -13.59 0.65 -6.33
CA THR A 202 -14.08 1.95 -5.87
C THR A 202 -13.37 2.32 -4.58
N PHE A 203 -12.75 3.49 -4.56
CA PHE A 203 -12.01 4.02 -3.42
C PHE A 203 -12.65 5.33 -2.99
N VAL A 204 -13.02 5.42 -1.71
CA VAL A 204 -13.79 6.54 -1.17
C VAL A 204 -13.15 7.01 0.13
N SER A 205 -12.76 8.28 0.26
CA SER A 205 -12.31 8.79 1.56
C SER A 205 -13.54 9.23 2.36
N MET A 206 -13.99 8.39 3.29
CA MET A 206 -15.12 8.67 4.15
C MET A 206 -14.86 8.27 5.58
N ASP A 207 -15.26 9.14 6.52
CA ASP A 207 -15.49 8.73 7.90
C ASP A 207 -16.72 7.79 7.97
N TYR A 208 -16.88 7.05 9.07
CA TYR A 208 -17.94 6.03 9.24
C TYR A 208 -19.36 6.57 8.96
N ASP A 209 -19.58 7.88 9.13
CA ASP A 209 -20.87 8.55 8.93
C ASP A 209 -21.10 9.08 7.50
N GLY A 210 -20.20 8.79 6.56
CA GLY A 210 -20.27 9.28 5.17
C GLY A 210 -19.79 10.72 4.98
N ASN A 211 -19.34 11.37 6.06
CA ASN A 211 -18.81 12.72 6.02
C ASN A 211 -17.42 12.73 5.42
N ARG A 212 -17.25 13.52 4.35
CA ARG A 212 -15.94 13.82 3.78
C ARG A 212 -15.28 14.89 4.65
N ARG A 213 -14.02 14.67 5.02
CA ARG A 213 -13.15 15.75 5.49
C ARG A 213 -12.65 16.49 4.26
N PRO A 214 -12.86 17.82 4.13
CA PRO A 214 -12.41 18.57 2.95
C PRO A 214 -10.91 18.39 2.65
N SER A 215 -10.10 18.10 3.67
CA SER A 215 -8.66 17.89 3.58
C SER A 215 -8.23 16.45 3.26
N SER A 216 -9.14 15.50 3.10
CA SER A 216 -8.75 14.12 2.81
C SER A 216 -8.53 13.90 1.31
N THR A 217 -7.44 13.20 0.98
CA THR A 217 -7.12 12.75 -0.37
C THR A 217 -7.09 11.22 -0.40
N VAL A 218 -7.78 10.64 -1.38
CA VAL A 218 -7.65 9.22 -1.73
C VAL A 218 -6.42 9.08 -2.62
N SER A 219 -5.46 8.27 -2.19
CA SER A 219 -4.30 7.89 -2.98
C SER A 219 -4.34 6.40 -3.25
N VAL A 220 -4.27 6.00 -4.52
CA VAL A 220 -4.21 4.62 -4.96
C VAL A 220 -2.90 4.42 -5.69
N ILE A 221 -2.09 3.50 -5.20
CA ILE A 221 -0.88 3.06 -5.88
C ILE A 221 -1.23 1.83 -6.68
N TYR A 222 -1.17 1.96 -8.00
CA TYR A 222 -1.20 0.84 -8.92
C TYR A 222 0.21 0.33 -9.16
N ILE A 223 0.41 -0.96 -8.90
CA ILE A 223 1.64 -1.67 -9.26
C ILE A 223 1.26 -2.73 -10.28
N ARG A 224 1.87 -2.61 -11.46
CA ARG A 224 1.71 -3.60 -12.52
C ARG A 224 2.33 -4.90 -12.05
N ASN A 225 1.63 -5.96 -12.36
CA ASN A 225 2.21 -7.28 -12.35
C ASN A 225 1.70 -8.00 -13.57
N GLN A 226 2.30 -7.70 -14.72
CA GLN A 226 1.98 -8.25 -16.05
C GLN A 226 0.59 -7.84 -16.56
N LEU A 227 0.49 -7.00 -17.58
CA LEU A 227 -0.73 -6.84 -18.37
C LEU A 227 -0.41 -7.30 -19.80
N GLU A 228 -1.39 -7.39 -20.69
CA GLU A 228 -1.10 -7.68 -22.09
C GLU A 228 -0.43 -6.46 -22.76
N SER A 229 0.74 -6.66 -23.39
CA SER A 229 1.54 -5.59 -24.03
C SER A 229 0.80 -4.82 -25.14
N SER A 230 -0.28 -5.39 -25.67
CA SER A 230 -1.10 -4.81 -26.74
C SER A 230 -2.12 -3.77 -26.25
N CYS A 231 -2.19 -3.50 -24.94
CA CYS A 231 -3.17 -2.59 -24.33
C CYS A 231 -4.63 -2.99 -24.61
N ARG A 232 -4.86 -4.27 -24.97
CA ARG A 232 -6.20 -4.87 -25.13
C ARG A 232 -6.88 -5.09 -23.79
N ASP A 233 -6.08 -5.43 -22.79
CA ASP A 233 -6.47 -5.49 -21.41
C ASP A 233 -5.91 -4.25 -20.71
N PHE A 234 -6.78 -3.50 -20.03
CA PHE A 234 -6.41 -2.21 -19.47
C PHE A 234 -7.22 -1.91 -18.22
N LEU A 235 -6.69 -0.99 -17.42
CA LEU A 235 -7.44 -0.31 -16.38
C LEU A 235 -7.81 1.09 -16.85
N THR A 236 -9.04 1.52 -16.58
CA THR A 236 -9.45 2.91 -16.76
C THR A 236 -9.66 3.54 -15.40
N VAL A 237 -8.96 4.65 -15.15
CA VAL A 237 -9.18 5.48 -13.96
C VAL A 237 -10.32 6.45 -14.24
N PHE A 238 -11.27 6.56 -13.32
CA PHE A 238 -12.32 7.56 -13.32
C PHE A 238 -12.22 8.39 -12.04
N TYR A 239 -12.27 9.71 -12.20
CA TYR A 239 -12.28 10.66 -11.11
C TYR A 239 -13.70 11.22 -10.96
N PHE A 240 -14.28 11.14 -9.77
CA PHE A 240 -15.52 11.84 -9.52
C PHE A 240 -15.22 13.34 -9.41
N ASN A 241 -15.81 14.15 -10.28
CA ASN A 241 -15.67 15.59 -10.22
C ASN A 241 -16.87 16.17 -9.48
N SER A 242 -16.68 16.61 -8.24
CA SER A 242 -17.79 17.16 -7.43
C SER A 242 -18.37 18.47 -7.97
N THR A 243 -17.61 19.25 -8.75
CA THR A 243 -18.11 20.47 -9.41
C THR A 243 -19.02 20.13 -10.60
N LEU A 244 -18.61 19.17 -11.44
CA LEU A 244 -19.39 18.72 -12.59
C LEU A 244 -20.43 17.64 -12.23
N ARG A 245 -20.35 17.13 -11.00
CA ARG A 245 -21.19 16.08 -10.41
C ARG A 245 -21.32 14.84 -11.30
N ASN A 246 -20.19 14.39 -11.86
CA ASN A 246 -20.10 13.21 -12.73
C ASN A 246 -18.71 12.55 -12.66
N TRP A 247 -18.61 11.34 -13.20
CA TRP A 247 -17.33 10.62 -13.31
C TRP A 247 -16.63 10.99 -14.61
N GLN A 248 -15.42 11.53 -14.50
CA GLN A 248 -14.61 11.89 -15.66
C GLN A 248 -13.59 10.79 -15.91
N PRO A 249 -13.48 10.28 -17.16
CA PRO A 249 -12.40 9.36 -17.51
C PRO A 249 -11.05 10.08 -17.37
N GLY A 250 -10.14 9.45 -16.66
CA GLY A 250 -8.77 9.87 -16.47
C GLY A 250 -7.82 9.10 -17.38
N VAL A 251 -6.76 8.55 -16.76
CA VAL A 251 -5.73 7.80 -17.48
C VAL A 251 -6.20 6.37 -17.74
N ARG A 252 -5.86 5.85 -18.93
CA ARG A 252 -5.90 4.42 -19.21
C ARG A 252 -4.53 3.82 -18.93
N ILE A 253 -4.49 2.83 -18.05
CA ILE A 253 -3.28 2.12 -17.63
C ILE A 253 -3.25 0.79 -18.35
N CYS A 254 -2.17 0.52 -19.08
CA CYS A 254 -1.90 -0.78 -19.66
C CYS A 254 -0.44 -1.18 -19.46
N ASP A 255 0.01 -2.23 -20.14
CA ASP A 255 1.27 -2.93 -19.82
C ASP A 255 2.54 -2.07 -19.86
N THR A 256 2.52 -0.94 -20.56
CA THR A 256 3.65 -0.01 -20.61
C THR A 256 3.87 0.76 -19.32
N VAL A 257 2.91 0.76 -18.39
CA VAL A 257 2.96 1.52 -17.14
C VAL A 257 3.23 0.55 -15.99
N PRO A 258 4.48 0.39 -15.52
CA PRO A 258 4.80 -0.52 -14.42
C PRO A 258 4.24 -0.03 -13.08
N PHE A 259 4.02 1.28 -12.97
CA PHE A 259 3.67 1.94 -11.72
C PHE A 259 2.87 3.20 -12.03
N GLN A 260 1.82 3.47 -11.23
CA GLN A 260 1.09 4.72 -11.27
C GLN A 260 0.58 5.09 -9.87
N LEU A 261 0.92 6.29 -9.39
CA LEU A 261 0.25 6.91 -8.25
C LEU A 261 -0.96 7.70 -8.78
N ILE A 262 -2.14 7.41 -8.21
CA ILE A 262 -3.42 8.01 -8.57
C ILE A 262 -3.92 8.72 -7.32
N THR A 263 -4.12 10.03 -7.38
CA THR A 263 -4.59 10.81 -6.23
C THR A 263 -5.83 11.61 -6.60
N SER A 264 -6.79 11.69 -5.69
CA SER A 264 -8.00 12.48 -5.86
C SER A 264 -8.54 12.95 -4.52
N GLN A 265 -9.12 14.14 -4.50
CA GLN A 265 -9.87 14.65 -3.36
C GLN A 265 -11.27 14.02 -3.25
N ASP A 266 -11.82 13.54 -4.36
CA ASP A 266 -13.11 12.88 -4.46
C ASP A 266 -12.92 11.36 -4.74
N PRO A 267 -14.00 10.55 -4.68
CA PRO A 267 -13.91 9.12 -4.97
C PRO A 267 -13.19 8.79 -6.30
N ILE A 268 -12.40 7.71 -6.27
CA ILE A 268 -11.74 7.13 -7.45
C ILE A 268 -12.45 5.84 -7.80
N LEU A 269 -12.71 5.63 -9.08
CA LEU A 269 -13.22 4.37 -9.61
C LEU A 269 -12.23 3.86 -10.65
N LEU A 270 -11.81 2.60 -10.52
CA LEU A 270 -11.04 1.89 -11.52
C LEU A 270 -11.93 0.84 -12.16
N THR A 271 -11.92 0.74 -13.48
CA THR A 271 -12.45 -0.44 -14.19
C THR A 271 -11.27 -1.23 -14.74
N PHE A 272 -11.29 -2.55 -14.58
CA PHE A 272 -10.36 -3.46 -15.25
C PHE A 272 -11.13 -4.22 -16.31
N GLU A 273 -10.71 -4.09 -17.56
CA GLU A 273 -11.39 -4.66 -18.71
C GLU A 273 -10.45 -5.57 -19.48
N THR A 274 -10.94 -6.75 -19.85
CA THR A 274 -10.18 -7.70 -20.68
C THR A 274 -10.93 -8.03 -21.96
N SER A 275 -10.15 -8.23 -23.02
CA SER A 275 -10.69 -8.54 -24.33
C SER A 275 -11.28 -9.95 -24.40
N SER A 276 -12.10 -10.23 -25.42
CA SER A 276 -12.58 -11.58 -25.74
C SER A 276 -11.48 -12.50 -26.29
N SER A 277 -10.35 -11.92 -26.73
CA SER A 277 -9.36 -12.59 -27.57
C SER A 277 -8.22 -13.28 -26.82
N SER A 278 -8.21 -13.28 -25.48
CA SER A 278 -7.14 -13.91 -24.69
C SER A 278 -7.18 -15.45 -24.66
N GLN A 279 -8.07 -16.10 -25.44
CA GLN A 279 -7.88 -17.50 -25.84
C GLN A 279 -6.84 -17.60 -26.98
N TYR A 280 -5.56 -17.48 -26.65
CA TYR A 280 -4.52 -18.03 -27.51
C TYR A 280 -4.60 -19.56 -27.47
N ASN A 281 -4.92 -20.14 -28.62
CA ASN A 281 -5.08 -21.56 -28.92
C ASN A 281 -3.91 -22.45 -28.43
N GLY A 282 -4.23 -23.56 -27.76
CA GLY A 282 -3.70 -24.90 -28.09
C GLY A 282 -2.20 -25.20 -27.93
N LEU A 283 -1.36 -24.26 -27.51
CA LEU A 283 0.01 -24.51 -27.07
C LEU A 283 0.11 -24.04 -25.62
N ARG A 284 0.62 -24.89 -24.74
CA ARG A 284 1.05 -24.58 -23.37
C ARG A 284 2.18 -23.52 -23.35
N GLN A 285 2.01 -22.38 -23.99
CA GLN A 285 2.71 -21.18 -23.56
C GLN A 285 2.10 -20.82 -22.22
N LYS A 286 2.90 -20.91 -21.16
CA LYS A 286 2.59 -20.39 -19.82
C LYS A 286 1.88 -19.04 -19.99
N MET A 287 0.54 -19.04 -19.88
CA MET A 287 -0.20 -17.83 -19.59
C MET A 287 0.44 -17.29 -18.32
N ARG A 288 0.83 -16.02 -18.34
CA ARG A 288 1.71 -15.43 -17.33
C ARG A 288 0.86 -14.73 -16.27
N LYS A 289 1.27 -14.92 -15.01
CA LYS A 289 0.44 -14.70 -13.82
C LYS A 289 0.36 -13.21 -13.57
N VAL A 290 -0.83 -12.66 -13.81
CA VAL A 290 -1.10 -11.25 -13.58
C VAL A 290 -1.68 -11.08 -12.18
N VAL A 291 -1.08 -10.25 -11.34
CA VAL A 291 -1.68 -9.87 -10.04
C VAL A 291 -1.60 -8.36 -9.86
N VAL A 292 -2.65 -7.66 -10.24
CA VAL A 292 -2.72 -6.21 -10.01
C VAL A 292 -2.72 -5.97 -8.49
N CYS A 293 -1.67 -5.34 -7.97
CA CYS A 293 -1.58 -4.92 -6.57
C CYS A 293 -1.98 -3.45 -6.47
N PHE A 294 -3.06 -3.17 -5.75
CA PHE A 294 -3.37 -1.81 -5.31
C PHE A 294 -2.95 -1.65 -3.85
N VAL A 295 -2.16 -0.63 -3.57
CA VAL A 295 -1.95 -0.15 -2.20
C VAL A 295 -2.70 1.16 -2.07
N VAL A 296 -3.75 1.16 -1.24
CA VAL A 296 -4.55 2.37 -1.01
C VAL A 296 -4.04 3.07 0.23
N LEU A 297 -3.78 4.36 0.08
CA LEU A 297 -3.29 5.24 1.12
C LEU A 297 -4.25 6.41 1.26
N VAL A 298 -4.73 6.69 2.47
CA VAL A 298 -5.39 7.97 2.75
C VAL A 298 -4.41 8.82 3.51
N GLN A 299 -4.10 9.99 2.94
CA GLN A 299 -3.54 11.06 3.73
C GLN A 299 -4.72 11.88 4.25
N ALA A 300 -5.03 11.72 5.54
CA ALA A 300 -5.80 12.71 6.27
C ALA A 300 -4.78 13.70 6.84
N VAL A 301 -4.63 14.87 6.20
CA VAL A 301 -3.80 15.93 6.78
C VAL A 301 -4.52 16.45 8.02
N HIS A 302 -4.13 15.94 9.18
CA HIS A 302 -4.50 16.54 10.46
C HIS A 302 -3.74 17.85 10.61
N LEU A 303 -4.29 18.94 10.05
CA LEU A 303 -3.98 20.30 10.51
C LEU A 303 -4.55 20.43 11.92
N SER A 304 -3.80 19.96 12.92
CA SER A 304 -4.05 20.36 14.30
C SER A 304 -3.68 21.84 14.41
N ALA A 305 -4.67 22.71 14.27
CA ALA A 305 -4.55 24.05 14.83
C ALA A 305 -4.27 23.86 16.32
N ALA A 306 -3.07 24.24 16.76
CA ALA A 306 -2.68 24.22 18.16
C ALA A 306 -3.55 25.22 18.93
N VAL A 307 -4.75 24.80 19.31
CA VAL A 307 -5.52 25.43 20.36
C VAL A 307 -4.90 24.94 21.66
N SER A 308 -4.08 25.81 22.24
CA SER A 308 -3.58 25.69 23.59
C SER A 308 -4.76 25.76 24.55
N ASP A 309 -5.24 24.61 25.01
CA ASP A 309 -6.03 24.53 26.24
C ASP A 309 -5.40 23.53 27.20
N GLN A 310 -4.77 24.09 28.24
CA GLN A 310 -4.33 23.38 29.42
C GLN A 310 -5.53 23.12 30.34
N SER A 311 -6.02 21.88 30.43
CA SER A 311 -6.43 21.33 31.73
C SER A 311 -6.59 19.80 31.71
N LYS A 312 -5.65 19.15 32.38
CA LYS A 312 -5.80 18.11 33.42
C LYS A 312 -6.71 16.88 33.23
N ASN A 313 -6.02 15.76 33.50
CA ASN A 313 -6.39 14.59 34.31
C ASN A 313 -6.84 13.30 33.60
N ASP A 314 -5.93 12.32 33.69
CA ASP A 314 -6.11 10.93 34.12
C ASP A 314 -7.15 10.07 33.40
N LEU A 315 -6.65 9.16 32.56
CA LEU A 315 -6.79 7.69 32.66
C LEU A 315 -6.28 7.04 31.37
N GLU A 316 -5.04 6.54 31.37
CA GLU A 316 -4.54 5.67 30.30
C GLU A 316 -5.07 4.24 30.47
N PRO A 317 -5.66 3.62 29.44
CA PRO A 317 -5.88 2.18 29.42
C PRO A 317 -4.60 1.48 28.97
N LYS A 318 -4.03 0.66 29.86
CA LYS A 318 -2.98 -0.33 29.51
C LYS A 318 -3.55 -1.36 28.52
N PHE A 319 -3.07 -1.33 27.29
CA PHE A 319 -3.22 -2.43 26.34
C PHE A 319 -1.94 -3.27 26.36
N ASP A 320 -2.04 -4.46 26.94
CA ASP A 320 -1.02 -5.52 26.85
C ASP A 320 -1.11 -6.20 25.48
N THR A 321 -0.23 -5.83 24.55
CA THR A 321 0.01 -6.56 23.31
C THR A 321 1.33 -7.32 23.41
N LYS A 322 1.28 -8.52 24.00
CA LYS A 322 2.33 -9.53 23.83
C LYS A 322 2.32 -10.01 22.37
N ILE A 323 3.19 -9.43 21.56
CA ILE A 323 3.56 -9.99 20.25
C ILE A 323 4.75 -10.92 20.50
N ASN A 324 4.51 -12.23 20.42
CA ASN A 324 5.58 -13.23 20.39
C ASN A 324 6.33 -13.10 19.06
N SER A 325 7.56 -12.57 19.13
CA SER A 325 8.51 -12.55 18.03
C SER A 325 9.37 -13.82 18.06
N ASP A 326 8.82 -14.94 17.62
CA ASP A 326 9.63 -16.12 17.27
C ASP A 326 10.18 -15.93 15.85
N SER A 327 11.38 -15.36 15.77
CA SER A 327 12.24 -15.36 14.59
C SER A 327 13.11 -16.61 14.62
N SER A 328 12.73 -17.66 13.89
CA SER A 328 13.69 -18.66 13.44
C SER A 328 13.26 -19.30 12.12
N TYR A 329 14.15 -19.19 11.14
CA TYR A 329 14.41 -20.19 10.10
C TYR A 329 13.20 -20.97 9.54
N LEU A 330 12.29 -20.26 8.87
CA LEU A 330 11.48 -20.85 7.81
C LEU A 330 11.92 -20.28 6.45
N SER A 331 12.88 -20.99 5.87
CA SER A 331 12.93 -21.35 4.45
C SER A 331 11.88 -20.64 3.59
N ASN A 332 12.32 -19.67 2.80
CA ASN A 332 11.69 -19.20 1.57
C ASN A 332 11.44 -20.38 0.62
N LYS A 333 10.39 -21.17 0.86
CA LYS A 333 9.87 -22.13 -0.11
C LYS A 333 8.97 -21.36 -1.07
N ASN A 334 9.60 -20.84 -2.12
CA ASN A 334 9.08 -20.69 -3.48
C ASN A 334 7.55 -20.54 -3.63
N GLU A 335 7.01 -19.40 -3.19
CA GLU A 335 5.68 -18.98 -3.63
C GLU A 335 5.57 -17.46 -3.84
N SER A 336 6.55 -16.85 -4.50
CA SER A 336 6.38 -15.52 -5.13
C SER A 336 6.29 -15.64 -6.65
N GLN A 337 5.24 -16.31 -7.14
CA GLN A 337 4.82 -16.14 -8.54
C GLN A 337 4.09 -14.79 -8.73
N CYS A 338 4.69 -13.68 -8.33
CA CYS A 338 4.29 -12.32 -8.71
C CYS A 338 5.54 -11.69 -9.33
N GLY A 339 5.46 -11.22 -10.56
CA GLY A 339 6.62 -10.81 -11.36
C GLY A 339 7.43 -9.66 -10.77
N THR A 340 6.85 -8.88 -9.86
CA THR A 340 7.49 -7.72 -9.23
C THR A 340 7.42 -7.86 -7.72
N PHE A 341 8.58 -7.88 -7.07
CA PHE A 341 8.66 -7.98 -5.61
C PHE A 341 8.30 -6.63 -4.96
N ILE A 342 7.43 -6.63 -3.95
CA ILE A 342 7.06 -5.42 -3.21
C ILE A 342 7.55 -5.54 -1.77
N SER A 343 8.34 -4.56 -1.32
CA SER A 343 8.79 -4.43 0.06
C SER A 343 8.08 -3.28 0.75
N TYR A 344 7.53 -3.52 1.94
CA TYR A 344 6.85 -2.51 2.76
C TYR A 344 7.45 -2.35 4.16
N LYS A 345 8.40 -3.22 4.53
CA LYS A 345 9.00 -3.23 5.87
C LYS A 345 10.25 -2.35 5.90
N CYS A 346 10.58 -1.85 7.09
CA CYS A 346 11.85 -1.20 7.35
C CYS A 346 12.99 -2.22 7.28
N GLY A 347 13.63 -2.30 6.12
CA GLY A 347 14.79 -3.13 5.84
C GLY A 347 14.47 -4.59 5.53
N GLU A 348 14.88 -5.03 4.33
CA GLU A 348 14.73 -6.39 3.82
C GLU A 348 15.87 -6.70 2.83
N ILE A 349 16.14 -8.00 2.61
CA ILE A 349 17.02 -8.45 1.53
C ILE A 349 16.16 -8.78 0.32
N LEU A 350 16.36 -8.04 -0.77
CA LEU A 350 15.55 -8.11 -1.99
C LEU A 350 16.35 -8.77 -3.10
N THR A 351 16.07 -10.05 -3.36
CA THR A 351 16.84 -10.87 -4.33
C THR A 351 16.26 -10.93 -5.73
N ALA A 352 15.06 -10.36 -5.92
CA ALA A 352 14.41 -10.32 -7.23
C ALA A 352 15.19 -9.39 -8.19
N PRO A 353 15.20 -9.68 -9.50
CA PRO A 353 15.81 -8.79 -10.48
C PRO A 353 15.02 -7.47 -10.63
N GLU A 354 13.77 -7.41 -10.22
CA GLU A 354 12.99 -6.17 -10.24
C GLU A 354 12.01 -6.12 -9.06
N GLY A 355 11.71 -4.91 -8.59
CA GLY A 355 10.80 -4.72 -7.49
C GLY A 355 10.54 -3.25 -7.16
N VAL A 356 9.72 -3.05 -6.14
CA VAL A 356 9.35 -1.74 -5.61
C VAL A 356 9.46 -1.76 -4.08
N ILE A 357 10.06 -0.71 -3.51
CA ILE A 357 10.07 -0.43 -2.08
C ILE A 357 9.04 0.67 -1.84
N LEU A 358 8.04 0.38 -1.00
CA LEU A 358 7.04 1.34 -0.53
C LEU A 358 7.24 1.51 0.96
N TYR A 359 7.78 2.65 1.37
CA TYR A 359 8.06 2.87 2.78
C TYR A 359 7.30 4.10 3.27
N LYS A 360 6.47 3.94 4.31
CA LYS A 360 5.70 5.01 4.99
C LYS A 360 5.13 6.10 4.08
N VAL A 361 4.57 5.74 2.93
CA VAL A 361 4.14 6.71 1.90
C VAL A 361 3.02 7.64 2.37
N SER A 362 2.22 7.21 3.35
CA SER A 362 1.16 8.02 3.98
C SER A 362 1.26 8.10 5.49
N GLU A 363 2.39 7.66 6.04
CA GLU A 363 2.64 7.70 7.47
C GLU A 363 3.78 8.67 7.73
N SER A 364 3.67 9.43 8.82
CA SER A 364 4.79 10.25 9.26
C SER A 364 5.96 9.35 9.64
N VAL A 365 7.14 9.65 9.14
CA VAL A 365 8.36 8.95 9.57
C VAL A 365 8.72 9.36 10.99
N GLN A 366 9.28 8.43 11.75
CA GLN A 366 9.65 8.69 13.13
C GLN A 366 11.07 9.28 13.20
N ARG A 367 11.39 9.95 14.30
CA ARG A 367 12.74 10.50 14.51
C ARG A 367 13.74 9.37 14.72
N ASN A 368 14.96 9.60 14.23
CA ASN A 368 16.10 8.69 14.33
C ASN A 368 15.89 7.29 13.72
N GLU A 369 14.99 7.15 12.76
CA GLU A 369 14.68 5.90 12.07
C GLU A 369 15.83 5.52 11.12
N ARG A 370 16.08 4.22 10.97
CA ARG A 370 17.17 3.61 10.20
C ARG A 370 16.64 2.36 9.49
N CYS A 371 16.43 2.47 8.18
CA CYS A 371 16.01 1.35 7.35
C CYS A 371 17.03 1.09 6.26
N VAL A 372 17.40 -0.17 6.07
CA VAL A 372 18.33 -0.58 5.03
C VAL A 372 17.77 -1.74 4.23
N TRP A 373 17.61 -1.54 2.92
CA TRP A 373 17.28 -2.61 1.98
C TRP A 373 18.52 -2.99 1.17
N ILE A 374 18.77 -4.29 1.06
CA ILE A 374 19.88 -4.84 0.28
C ILE A 374 19.32 -5.39 -1.04
N LEU A 375 19.67 -4.78 -2.16
CA LEU A 375 19.22 -5.20 -3.48
C LEU A 375 20.27 -6.14 -4.12
N ARG A 376 19.91 -7.41 -4.31
CA ARG A 376 20.75 -8.42 -4.98
C ARG A 376 19.97 -9.13 -6.08
N GLY A 377 19.98 -8.58 -7.30
CA GLY A 377 19.32 -9.17 -8.48
C GLY A 377 20.02 -10.41 -9.07
N GLY A 378 20.45 -11.36 -8.24
CA GLY A 378 21.27 -12.50 -8.64
C GLY A 378 22.73 -12.11 -8.89
N THR A 379 23.27 -12.47 -10.05
CA THR A 379 24.60 -12.04 -10.51
C THR A 379 24.51 -10.70 -11.25
N ALA A 380 23.82 -9.72 -10.66
CA ALA A 380 23.66 -8.42 -11.29
C ALA A 380 25.01 -7.71 -11.45
N ASN A 381 25.16 -6.94 -12.53
CA ASN A 381 26.24 -5.98 -12.69
C ASN A 381 25.72 -4.54 -12.82
N TYR A 382 24.41 -4.34 -12.88
CA TYR A 382 23.83 -3.02 -13.07
C TYR A 382 22.48 -2.95 -12.38
N PHE A 383 22.17 -1.78 -11.83
CA PHE A 383 20.86 -1.48 -11.26
C PHE A 383 20.36 -0.14 -11.79
N GLY A 384 19.15 -0.13 -12.32
CA GLY A 384 18.37 1.09 -12.53
C GLY A 384 17.48 1.32 -11.32
N LEU A 385 17.50 2.55 -10.78
CA LEU A 385 16.56 2.97 -9.73
C LEU A 385 15.73 4.14 -10.24
N ASN A 386 14.45 4.18 -9.88
CA ASN A 386 13.55 5.28 -10.21
C ASN A 386 12.65 5.58 -9.01
N VAL A 387 12.69 6.81 -8.51
CA VAL A 387 11.90 7.24 -7.36
C VAL A 387 10.63 7.90 -7.86
N HIS A 388 9.50 7.25 -7.65
CA HIS A 388 8.21 7.76 -8.11
C HIS A 388 7.57 8.73 -7.13
N TYR A 389 7.88 8.56 -5.85
CA TYR A 389 7.39 9.41 -4.77
C TYR A 389 8.45 9.54 -3.70
N LYS A 390 8.60 10.75 -3.18
CA LYS A 390 9.43 11.05 -2.01
C LYS A 390 8.92 12.35 -1.41
N GLN A 391 8.53 12.31 -0.14
CA GLN A 391 8.20 13.51 0.61
C GLN A 391 9.11 13.58 1.83
N SER A 392 10.23 14.25 1.65
CA SER A 392 11.28 14.42 2.64
C SER A 392 11.38 15.88 3.08
N ASP A 393 11.52 16.13 4.37
CA ASP A 393 12.05 17.37 4.93
C ASP A 393 13.59 17.35 5.00
N ASN A 394 14.18 18.45 5.47
CA ASN A 394 15.64 18.57 5.70
C ASN A 394 16.19 17.54 6.72
N GLY A 395 15.31 16.87 7.44
CA GLY A 395 15.66 15.89 8.46
C GLY A 395 15.60 14.45 7.96
N THR A 396 15.28 14.21 6.69
CA THR A 396 15.16 12.86 6.13
C THR A 396 16.05 12.70 4.91
N GLN A 397 16.74 11.55 4.84
CA GLN A 397 17.65 11.27 3.75
C GLN A 397 17.42 9.86 3.21
N LEU A 398 17.45 9.77 1.88
CA LEU A 398 17.43 8.52 1.15
C LEU A 398 18.74 8.43 0.37
N LEU A 399 19.50 7.37 0.62
CA LEU A 399 20.83 7.14 0.05
C LEU A 399 20.82 5.82 -0.72
N ALA A 400 21.37 5.81 -1.93
CA ALA A 400 21.72 4.60 -2.65
C ALA A 400 23.24 4.41 -2.63
N SER A 401 23.70 3.27 -2.12
CA SER A 401 25.13 2.95 -2.04
C SER A 401 25.44 1.80 -3.00
N CYS A 402 26.23 2.08 -4.03
CA CYS A 402 26.67 1.13 -5.04
C CYS A 402 27.90 0.37 -4.54
N LEU A 403 27.74 -0.94 -4.32
CA LEU A 403 28.82 -1.82 -3.93
C LEU A 403 29.26 -2.70 -5.12
N ARG A 404 30.56 -2.77 -5.37
CA ARG A 404 31.15 -3.53 -6.48
C ARG A 404 32.20 -4.50 -5.96
N HIS A 405 32.25 -5.70 -6.52
CA HIS A 405 33.24 -6.73 -6.21
C HIS A 405 34.67 -6.25 -6.56
N ASN A 406 34.90 -5.81 -7.80
CA ASN A 406 36.23 -5.38 -8.30
C ASN A 406 36.57 -3.88 -8.10
N SER A 407 35.92 -3.19 -7.16
CA SER A 407 36.20 -1.77 -6.87
C SER A 407 36.76 -1.58 -5.46
N THR A 408 37.70 -0.65 -5.33
CA THR A 408 38.18 -0.21 -4.02
C THR A 408 37.30 0.87 -3.39
N SER A 409 36.46 1.53 -4.19
CA SER A 409 35.58 2.61 -3.74
C SER A 409 34.11 2.29 -4.00
N GLU A 410 33.29 2.69 -3.03
CA GLU A 410 31.84 2.64 -3.03
C GLU A 410 31.33 3.99 -3.53
N THR A 411 30.21 3.98 -4.24
CA THR A 411 29.58 5.22 -4.70
C THR A 411 28.31 5.44 -3.91
N ASN A 412 28.30 6.51 -3.11
CA ASN A 412 27.14 6.94 -2.33
C ASN A 412 26.41 8.03 -3.13
N VAL A 413 25.14 7.80 -3.46
CA VAL A 413 24.29 8.74 -4.18
C VAL A 413 23.13 9.15 -3.28
N VAL A 414 23.10 10.42 -2.89
CA VAL A 414 21.97 10.98 -2.18
C VAL A 414 20.80 11.19 -3.15
N ILE A 415 19.65 10.61 -2.83
CA ILE A 415 18.43 10.70 -3.63
C ILE A 415 17.62 11.89 -3.13
N ASN A 416 17.81 13.05 -3.75
CA ASN A 416 17.17 14.29 -3.31
C ASN A 416 15.74 14.46 -3.82
N GLY A 417 15.35 13.82 -4.93
CA GLY A 417 14.03 14.01 -5.54
C GLY A 417 13.44 12.75 -6.16
N THR A 418 12.41 12.95 -6.98
CA THR A 418 11.78 11.92 -7.82
C THR A 418 12.46 11.81 -9.17
N GLY A 419 12.25 10.68 -9.86
CA GLY A 419 12.83 10.36 -11.16
C GLY A 419 13.98 9.34 -11.10
N PRO A 420 14.65 9.11 -12.24
CA PRO A 420 15.78 8.19 -12.33
C PRO A 420 16.94 8.60 -11.42
N VAL A 421 17.53 7.64 -10.73
CA VAL A 421 18.74 7.87 -9.92
C VAL A 421 19.97 7.57 -10.76
N TYR A 422 20.80 8.59 -10.98
CA TYR A 422 22.05 8.47 -11.71
C TYR A 422 23.23 8.16 -10.77
N GLY A 423 24.33 7.61 -11.31
CA GLY A 423 25.54 7.30 -10.53
C GLY A 423 25.54 5.92 -9.87
N ILE A 424 24.45 5.16 -10.00
CA ILE A 424 24.37 3.75 -9.59
C ILE A 424 24.59 2.86 -10.83
N ASN A 425 25.82 2.82 -11.30
CA ASN A 425 26.22 1.97 -12.43
C ASN A 425 27.25 0.93 -11.99
N ASN A 426 27.31 -0.20 -12.70
CA ASN A 426 28.30 -1.26 -12.48
C ASN A 426 28.30 -1.83 -11.04
N CYS A 427 27.13 -1.90 -10.39
CA CYS A 427 26.97 -2.37 -9.01
C CYS A 427 26.61 -3.86 -9.00
N ASN A 428 27.24 -4.63 -8.11
CA ASN A 428 26.85 -6.00 -7.84
C ASN A 428 25.75 -6.06 -6.78
N VAL A 429 25.80 -5.14 -5.81
CA VAL A 429 24.80 -4.97 -4.76
C VAL A 429 24.53 -3.48 -4.61
N VAL A 430 23.27 -3.11 -4.37
CA VAL A 430 22.89 -1.74 -4.04
C VAL A 430 22.24 -1.73 -2.66
N LEU A 431 22.71 -0.86 -1.77
CA LEU A 431 22.03 -0.61 -0.49
C LEU A 431 21.18 0.63 -0.63
N ILE A 432 19.90 0.51 -0.29
CA ILE A 432 19.03 1.67 -0.08
C ILE A 432 18.99 1.93 1.41
N THR A 433 19.47 3.08 1.84
CA THR A 433 19.46 3.51 3.24
C THR A 433 18.51 4.68 3.37
N PHE A 434 17.44 4.50 4.15
CA PHE A 434 16.56 5.58 4.57
C PHE A 434 16.86 5.90 6.03
N LEU A 435 16.98 7.20 6.32
CA LEU A 435 17.23 7.66 7.68
C LEU A 435 16.54 8.97 8.00
N THR A 436 16.28 9.18 9.28
CA THR A 436 15.80 10.46 9.80
C THR A 436 16.76 10.98 10.87
N GLY A 437 17.05 12.27 10.85
CA GLY A 437 18.00 12.92 11.76
C GLY A 437 17.42 13.07 13.16
N ILE A 438 18.30 12.98 14.17
CA ILE A 438 17.93 13.12 15.58
C ILE A 438 17.38 14.51 15.93
N ASN A 439 17.90 15.54 15.24
CA ASN A 439 17.55 16.95 15.46
C ASN A 439 16.44 17.46 14.54
N SER A 440 15.79 16.60 13.76
CA SER A 440 14.67 17.05 12.93
C SER A 440 13.46 17.34 13.81
N THR A 441 13.26 18.62 14.12
CA THR A 441 12.07 19.06 14.87
C THR A 441 10.78 18.85 14.08
N ASN A 442 10.87 18.75 12.75
CA ASN A 442 9.74 18.81 11.82
C ASN A 442 9.45 17.50 11.07
N THR A 443 9.82 16.33 11.62
CA THR A 443 9.50 15.03 10.99
C THR A 443 8.01 14.78 10.80
N THR A 444 7.12 15.57 11.44
CA THR A 444 5.67 15.45 11.32
C THR A 444 5.16 15.60 9.89
N ASN A 445 5.91 16.29 9.02
CA ASN A 445 5.51 16.52 7.63
C ASN A 445 6.25 15.62 6.62
N SER A 446 7.23 14.84 7.09
CA SER A 446 7.95 13.89 6.25
C SER A 446 7.20 12.57 6.21
N THR A 447 7.02 12.07 5.00
CA THR A 447 6.60 10.68 4.79
C THR A 447 7.75 9.93 4.12
N GLY A 448 7.57 8.68 3.77
CA GLY A 448 8.64 7.93 3.13
C GLY A 448 8.66 8.11 1.60
N PHE A 449 8.81 7.00 0.89
CA PHE A 449 9.12 7.02 -0.53
C PHE A 449 8.57 5.78 -1.26
N ILE A 450 8.52 5.90 -2.58
CA ILE A 450 8.30 4.78 -3.49
C ILE A 450 9.47 4.71 -4.45
N LEU A 451 10.25 3.64 -4.36
CA LEU A 451 11.43 3.41 -5.19
C LEU A 451 11.26 2.11 -5.97
N GLN A 452 11.27 2.21 -7.30
CA GLN A 452 11.36 1.07 -8.20
C GLN A 452 12.82 0.76 -8.50
N TYR A 453 13.16 -0.53 -8.56
CA TYR A 453 14.48 -0.99 -8.99
C TYR A 453 14.39 -2.08 -10.06
N THR A 454 15.39 -2.12 -10.92
CA THR A 454 15.60 -3.16 -11.93
C THR A 454 17.08 -3.49 -11.99
N ALA A 455 17.42 -4.77 -11.97
CA ALA A 455 18.78 -5.30 -12.01
C ALA A 455 19.01 -6.00 -13.35
N LEU A 456 20.13 -5.71 -14.00
CA LEU A 456 20.56 -6.42 -15.19
C LEU A 456 21.59 -7.48 -14.79
N GLN A 457 21.34 -8.72 -15.20
CA GLN A 457 22.25 -9.84 -14.95
C GLN A 457 23.49 -9.76 -15.83
N GLY A 458 24.59 -10.36 -15.37
CA GLY A 458 25.85 -10.46 -16.14
C GLY A 458 27.10 -10.06 -15.36
N GLY A 459 27.01 -9.93 -14.05
CA GLY A 459 28.14 -9.74 -13.14
C GLY A 459 28.93 -11.03 -12.94
N ASN A 460 30.24 -10.85 -12.79
CA ASN A 460 31.16 -11.91 -12.43
C ASN A 460 31.24 -12.03 -10.90
N ILE A 461 30.17 -12.53 -10.28
CA ILE A 461 30.14 -12.84 -8.84
C ILE A 461 29.62 -14.26 -8.63
N SER A 462 30.14 -14.94 -7.60
CA SER A 462 29.69 -16.25 -7.21
C SER A 462 28.21 -16.26 -6.87
N ARG A 463 27.50 -17.30 -7.32
CA ARG A 463 26.12 -17.57 -6.92
C ARG A 463 25.97 -17.93 -5.44
N ASN A 464 27.07 -18.28 -4.78
CA ASN A 464 27.08 -18.59 -3.35
C ASN A 464 27.18 -17.35 -2.46
N SER A 465 27.41 -16.18 -3.04
CA SER A 465 27.40 -14.91 -2.32
C SER A 465 26.09 -14.73 -1.54
N ARG A 466 26.18 -14.24 -0.30
CA ARG A 466 25.05 -14.05 0.62
C ARG A 466 24.98 -12.62 1.13
N ASP A 467 23.77 -12.20 1.45
CA ASP A 467 23.54 -10.96 2.20
C ASP A 467 22.94 -11.28 3.55
N TYR A 468 23.30 -10.48 4.53
CA TYR A 468 22.77 -10.54 5.89
C TYR A 468 22.35 -9.13 6.30
N LEU A 469 21.13 -9.02 6.80
CA LEU A 469 20.63 -7.84 7.50
C LEU A 469 20.39 -8.28 8.95
N LEU A 470 21.23 -7.80 9.85
CA LEU A 470 21.37 -8.28 11.21
C LEU A 470 21.00 -7.18 12.18
N THR A 471 20.17 -7.52 13.15
CA THR A 471 19.86 -6.64 14.27
C THR A 471 20.54 -7.25 15.49
N PRO A 472 21.41 -6.51 16.20
CA PRO A 472 21.97 -7.00 17.46
C PRO A 472 20.82 -7.15 18.47
N ASP A 473 20.39 -8.38 18.67
CA ASP A 473 19.52 -8.74 19.77
C ASP A 473 20.35 -9.19 20.97
N ASN A 474 19.68 -9.49 22.08
CA ASN A 474 20.35 -9.98 23.28
C ASN A 474 20.85 -11.43 23.13
N THR A 475 20.66 -12.09 21.98
CA THR A 475 21.09 -13.46 21.74
C THR A 475 22.32 -13.49 20.85
N THR A 476 23.51 -13.48 21.48
CA THR A 476 24.82 -13.48 20.83
C THR A 476 25.15 -14.84 20.21
N VAL A 477 24.43 -15.25 19.17
CA VAL A 477 24.81 -16.41 18.37
C VAL A 477 25.90 -15.98 17.38
N PRO A 478 27.09 -16.60 17.37
CA PRO A 478 28.12 -16.29 16.39
C PRO A 478 27.62 -16.57 14.97
N LEU A 479 27.80 -15.61 14.08
CA LEU A 479 27.62 -15.80 12.65
C LEU A 479 28.91 -16.37 12.07
N VAL A 480 28.93 -17.67 11.75
CA VAL A 480 30.04 -18.31 11.04
C VAL A 480 29.82 -18.16 9.53
N TYR A 481 30.86 -17.72 8.82
CA TYR A 481 30.82 -17.49 7.38
C TYR A 481 32.02 -18.11 6.66
N PRO A 482 31.79 -18.84 5.55
CA PRO A 482 30.47 -19.27 5.09
C PRO A 482 29.88 -20.33 6.01
N PRO A 483 28.58 -20.66 5.88
CA PRO A 483 27.98 -21.78 6.61
C PRO A 483 28.50 -23.15 6.13
N SER A 484 29.16 -23.20 4.96
CA SER A 484 29.87 -24.37 4.42
C SER A 484 31.32 -24.41 4.89
N LEU A 485 32.06 -25.47 4.52
CA LEU A 485 33.45 -25.64 4.92
C LEU A 485 34.35 -24.52 4.38
N ASN A 486 34.23 -24.17 3.10
CA ASN A 486 35.02 -23.11 2.45
C ASN A 486 34.10 -22.12 1.73
N TYR A 487 34.57 -20.88 1.57
CA TYR A 487 33.92 -19.93 0.64
C TYR A 487 34.31 -20.26 -0.80
N THR A 488 33.70 -19.58 -1.76
CA THR A 488 33.95 -19.80 -3.19
C THR A 488 34.68 -18.63 -3.82
N ASN A 489 35.24 -18.86 -5.01
CA ASN A 489 35.91 -17.84 -5.81
C ASN A 489 34.90 -16.80 -6.32
N ASP A 490 35.35 -15.56 -6.51
CA ASP A 490 34.57 -14.41 -6.96
C ASP A 490 33.35 -14.10 -6.07
N GLU A 491 33.43 -14.43 -4.78
CA GLU A 491 32.34 -14.22 -3.84
C GLU A 491 32.27 -12.77 -3.39
N PHE A 492 31.05 -12.24 -3.33
CA PHE A 492 30.81 -10.89 -2.86
C PHE A 492 29.60 -10.83 -1.94
N SER A 493 29.84 -10.90 -0.64
CA SER A 493 28.82 -11.00 0.40
C SER A 493 28.74 -9.75 1.24
N THR A 494 27.54 -9.43 1.75
CA THR A 494 27.32 -8.22 2.55
C THR A 494 26.68 -8.55 3.90
N PHE A 495 27.07 -7.80 4.93
CA PHE A 495 26.58 -7.94 6.29
C PHE A 495 26.28 -6.55 6.81
N VAL A 496 25.00 -6.21 6.94
CA VAL A 496 24.54 -4.92 7.44
C VAL A 496 24.01 -5.11 8.84
N PHE A 497 24.59 -4.41 9.80
CA PHE A 497 24.17 -4.37 11.19
C PHE A 497 23.39 -3.08 11.43
N VAL A 498 22.12 -3.20 11.79
CA VAL A 498 21.22 -2.07 12.07
C VAL A 498 20.85 -2.02 13.55
N PRO A 499 20.63 -0.83 14.14
CA PRO A 499 20.21 -0.71 15.55
C PRO A 499 18.96 -1.49 15.88
N ASN A 500 18.84 -1.94 17.14
CA ASN A 500 17.66 -2.65 17.57
C ASN A 500 16.41 -1.75 17.49
N ASN A 501 15.30 -2.31 17.02
CA ASN A 501 14.05 -1.60 16.68
C ASN A 501 14.17 -0.57 15.56
N THR A 502 15.23 -0.56 14.74
CA THR A 502 15.39 0.37 13.60
C THR A 502 15.50 1.84 13.98
N PHE A 503 15.76 2.15 15.26
CA PHE A 503 16.00 3.51 15.74
C PHE A 503 17.43 3.64 16.25
N SER A 504 18.17 4.60 15.71
CA SER A 504 19.47 4.95 16.27
C SER A 504 19.28 5.54 17.68
N ASN A 505 20.26 5.34 18.55
CA ASN A 505 20.36 5.99 19.85
C ASN A 505 21.82 6.33 20.08
N ALA A 506 22.13 7.60 20.37
CA ALA A 506 23.50 8.06 20.57
C ALA A 506 24.21 7.37 21.75
N SER A 507 23.47 6.87 22.74
CA SER A 507 24.02 6.12 23.88
C SER A 507 24.29 4.64 23.57
N LYS A 508 23.85 4.16 22.41
CA LYS A 508 23.98 2.75 22.02
C LYS A 508 25.05 2.56 20.96
N HIS A 509 25.87 1.53 21.15
CA HIS A 509 26.93 1.14 20.22
C HIS A 509 26.68 -0.28 19.72
N ILE A 510 26.75 -0.45 18.41
CA ILE A 510 26.88 -1.77 17.78
C ILE A 510 28.35 -2.18 17.91
N ASN A 511 28.59 -3.29 18.59
CA ASN A 511 29.91 -3.90 18.73
C ASN A 511 29.94 -5.21 17.97
N ILE A 512 30.98 -5.39 17.15
CA ILE A 512 31.22 -6.61 16.39
C ILE A 512 32.63 -7.09 16.69
N VAL A 513 32.77 -8.31 17.18
CA VAL A 513 34.05 -9.01 17.28
C VAL A 513 34.19 -9.87 16.03
N TYR A 514 35.09 -9.46 15.15
CA TYR A 514 35.56 -10.27 14.04
C TYR A 514 36.62 -11.24 14.55
N SER A 515 36.58 -12.47 14.04
CA SER A 515 37.64 -13.44 14.25
C SER A 515 37.84 -14.32 13.02
N ARG A 516 39.09 -14.44 12.62
CA ARG A 516 39.53 -15.16 11.42
C ARG A 516 39.55 -16.66 11.69
N ILE A 517 39.03 -17.44 10.75
CA ILE A 517 39.28 -18.89 10.69
C ILE A 517 40.41 -19.13 9.70
N GLN A 518 40.20 -18.76 8.43
CA GLN A 518 41.21 -18.80 7.38
C GLN A 518 40.78 -17.97 6.16
N LEU A 519 41.59 -16.99 5.79
CA LEU A 519 41.46 -16.17 4.57
C LEU A 519 42.72 -16.32 3.71
N GLU A 520 42.61 -16.17 2.39
CA GLU A 520 43.77 -16.11 1.51
C GLU A 520 44.37 -14.70 1.50
N ALA A 521 45.56 -14.56 2.10
CA ALA A 521 46.37 -13.35 2.00
C ALA A 521 45.50 -12.06 2.17
N CYS A 522 45.78 -11.03 1.38
CA CYS A 522 44.95 -9.83 1.28
C CYS A 522 44.19 -9.78 -0.06
N TRP A 523 44.11 -10.91 -0.77
CA TRP A 523 43.27 -11.08 -1.95
C TRP A 523 41.82 -11.27 -1.51
N ASP A 524 41.64 -12.13 -0.50
CA ASP A 524 40.37 -12.32 0.18
C ASP A 524 40.32 -11.46 1.43
N HIS A 525 39.41 -10.49 1.44
CA HIS A 525 39.40 -9.49 2.49
C HIS A 525 37.99 -9.05 2.86
N LEU A 526 37.87 -8.50 4.06
CA LEU A 526 36.68 -7.80 4.49
C LEU A 526 36.93 -6.30 4.41
N LYS A 527 35.88 -5.55 4.07
CA LYS A 527 35.85 -4.10 4.22
C LYS A 527 34.77 -3.69 5.19
N VAL A 528 35.11 -2.80 6.11
CA VAL A 528 34.24 -2.35 7.18
C VAL A 528 33.93 -0.88 6.99
N TYR A 529 32.65 -0.56 6.82
CA TYR A 529 32.11 0.78 6.71
C TYR A 529 31.34 1.11 7.96
N LYS A 530 31.58 2.29 8.50
CA LYS A 530 30.79 2.86 9.58
C LYS A 530 29.85 3.90 8.99
N PHE A 531 28.58 3.82 9.34
CA PHE A 531 27.63 4.85 8.93
C PHE A 531 27.85 6.10 9.78
N ASN A 532 28.09 7.23 9.13
CA ASN A 532 28.13 8.53 9.80
C ASN A 532 26.78 9.20 9.67
N SER A 533 26.07 9.32 10.79
CA SER A 533 24.74 9.93 10.85
C SER A 533 24.73 11.45 10.71
N VAL A 534 25.88 12.12 10.86
CA VAL A 534 26.04 13.58 10.67
C VAL A 534 26.21 13.92 9.19
N HIS A 535 27.00 13.11 8.48
CA HIS A 535 27.26 13.30 7.04
C HIS A 535 26.33 12.48 6.15
N HIS A 536 25.54 11.58 6.75
CA HIS A 536 24.57 10.72 6.08
C HIS A 536 25.19 9.85 4.97
N ILE A 537 26.40 9.34 5.22
CA ILE A 537 27.18 8.53 4.29
C ILE A 537 27.84 7.36 5.00
N TRP A 538 28.14 6.31 4.22
CA TRP A 538 29.07 5.26 4.63
C TRP A 538 30.50 5.77 4.49
N GLU A 539 31.23 5.83 5.61
CA GLU A 539 32.61 6.34 5.64
C GLU A 539 33.64 5.33 5.11
N SER A 540 34.84 5.85 4.82
CA SER A 540 35.93 5.11 4.18
C SER A 540 36.18 3.75 4.84
N PRO A 541 36.32 2.68 4.04
CA PRO A 541 36.44 1.35 4.60
C PRO A 541 37.78 1.12 5.29
N HIS A 542 37.74 0.44 6.44
CA HIS A 542 38.90 -0.27 6.96
C HIS A 542 38.94 -1.67 6.33
N THR A 543 40.11 -2.10 5.85
CA THR A 543 40.29 -3.41 5.21
C THR A 543 40.91 -4.39 6.20
N ILE A 544 40.33 -5.58 6.32
CA ILE A 544 40.78 -6.68 7.16
C ILE A 544 41.26 -7.82 6.24
N CYS A 545 42.53 -8.19 6.36
CA CYS A 545 43.17 -9.25 5.58
C CYS A 545 43.58 -10.41 6.49
N ASP A 546 44.33 -11.38 5.96
CA ASP A 546 44.80 -12.54 6.70
C ASP A 546 45.79 -12.24 7.84
N ASP A 547 46.39 -11.06 7.91
CA ASP A 547 47.27 -10.68 9.01
C ASP A 547 46.51 -10.34 10.31
N VAL A 548 45.19 -10.15 10.23
CA VAL A 548 44.34 -9.80 11.38
C VAL A 548 43.61 -11.04 11.90
N ASN A 549 44.01 -11.54 13.07
CA ASN A 549 43.34 -12.68 13.70
C ASN A 549 41.99 -12.32 14.32
N SER A 550 41.89 -11.17 14.98
CA SER A 550 40.65 -10.68 15.58
C SER A 550 40.63 -9.16 15.63
N LEU A 551 39.43 -8.57 15.62
CA LEU A 551 39.24 -7.13 15.67
C LEU A 551 37.89 -6.78 16.33
N LEU A 552 37.91 -5.83 17.27
CA LEU A 552 36.69 -5.19 17.77
C LEU A 552 36.34 -4.00 16.88
N ILE A 553 35.16 -4.07 16.25
CA ILE A 553 34.57 -3.02 15.45
C ILE A 553 33.43 -2.41 16.25
N THR A 554 33.42 -1.09 16.42
CA THR A 554 32.37 -0.37 17.13
C THR A 554 31.85 0.82 16.32
N ASN A 555 30.53 1.05 16.36
CA ASN A 555 29.89 2.26 15.82
C ASN A 555 28.61 2.59 16.61
N GLN A 556 28.24 3.87 16.69
CA GLN A 556 27.00 4.35 17.35
C GLN A 556 25.73 4.17 16.50
N ASP A 557 25.91 3.86 15.22
CA ASP A 557 24.82 3.70 14.26
C ASP A 557 25.05 2.40 13.50
N MET A 558 24.77 2.35 12.20
CA MET A 558 24.90 1.14 11.41
C MET A 558 26.36 0.78 11.08
N ILE A 559 26.63 -0.51 10.91
CA ILE A 559 27.90 -1.02 10.37
C ILE A 559 27.59 -1.85 9.13
N LEU A 560 28.34 -1.65 8.05
CA LEU A 560 28.32 -2.50 6.88
C LEU A 560 29.68 -3.21 6.79
N ILE A 561 29.65 -4.52 6.59
CA ILE A 561 30.83 -5.31 6.25
C ILE A 561 30.61 -5.95 4.89
N THR A 562 31.59 -5.88 4.01
CA THR A 562 31.59 -6.62 2.74
C THR A 562 32.72 -7.62 2.72
N PHE A 563 32.43 -8.87 2.39
CA PHE A 563 33.44 -9.89 2.13
C PHE A 563 33.64 -10.05 0.62
N LYS A 564 34.90 -10.10 0.21
CA LYS A 564 35.32 -10.30 -1.18
C LYS A 564 36.31 -11.45 -1.23
N SER A 565 36.10 -12.37 -2.18
CA SER A 565 37.14 -13.30 -2.60
C SER A 565 37.53 -13.08 -4.06
N ASP A 566 38.77 -13.43 -4.39
CA ASP A 566 39.27 -13.35 -5.76
C ASP A 566 38.91 -14.62 -6.57
N SER A 567 39.48 -14.75 -7.77
CA SER A 567 39.22 -15.90 -8.65
C SER A 567 40.01 -17.18 -8.29
N LEU A 568 40.85 -17.14 -7.27
CA LEU A 568 41.79 -18.19 -6.87
C LEU A 568 41.47 -18.67 -5.44
N VAL A 569 42.45 -19.31 -4.79
CA VAL A 569 42.38 -20.12 -3.56
C VAL A 569 41.26 -19.76 -2.58
N THR A 570 40.60 -20.77 -2.01
CA THR A 570 39.56 -20.55 -0.98
C THR A 570 40.03 -20.94 0.42
N GLY A 571 39.48 -20.25 1.42
CA GLY A 571 39.69 -20.49 2.83
C GLY A 571 38.42 -20.93 3.56
N LEU A 572 38.55 -21.17 4.87
CA LEU A 572 37.45 -21.55 5.77
C LEU A 572 36.60 -20.35 6.22
N GLY A 573 37.05 -19.12 5.98
CA GLY A 573 36.32 -17.89 6.25
C GLY A 573 36.56 -17.30 7.66
N PHE A 574 35.50 -16.88 8.33
CA PHE A 574 35.53 -16.10 9.57
C PHE A 574 34.26 -16.29 10.40
N TYR A 575 34.24 -15.78 11.63
CA TYR A 575 32.99 -15.58 12.36
C TYR A 575 32.85 -14.15 12.89
N LEU A 576 31.61 -13.72 13.04
CA LEU A 576 31.23 -12.43 13.59
C LEU A 576 30.37 -12.66 14.84
N LEU A 577 30.83 -12.15 15.98
CA LEU A 577 30.01 -12.00 17.17
C LEU A 577 29.56 -10.55 17.24
N TYR A 578 28.28 -10.29 17.46
CA TYR A 578 27.77 -8.92 17.49
C TYR A 578 26.81 -8.71 18.65
N SER A 579 26.79 -7.49 19.18
CA SER A 579 25.96 -7.09 20.32
C SER A 579 25.67 -5.59 20.29
N GLU A 580 24.63 -5.17 20.99
CA GLU A 580 24.36 -3.77 21.28
C GLU A 580 24.79 -3.47 22.72
N ARG A 581 25.65 -2.47 22.90
CA ARG A 581 26.06 -1.96 24.21
C ARG A 581 25.35 -0.63 24.46
N ASP A 582 24.75 -0.51 25.65
CA ASP A 582 24.16 0.72 26.13
C ASP A 582 25.09 1.36 27.17
N ASP A 583 25.63 2.53 26.86
CA ASP A 583 26.60 3.19 27.72
C ASP A 583 25.97 3.81 28.97
N ASP A 584 24.66 4.09 28.93
CA ASP A 584 23.93 4.65 30.08
C ASP A 584 23.76 3.64 31.22
N ASN A 585 23.98 2.34 30.94
CA ASN A 585 23.80 1.24 31.89
C ASN A 585 25.13 0.67 32.44
N ILE A 586 26.27 1.32 32.18
CA ILE A 586 27.59 0.83 32.63
C ILE A 586 27.75 0.89 34.16
N CYS A 587 27.05 1.79 34.85
CA CYS A 587 27.23 1.97 36.30
C CYS A 587 26.45 0.97 37.18
N THR A 588 25.65 0.06 36.61
CA THR A 588 24.75 -0.83 37.39
C THR A 588 24.88 -2.31 37.07
N ARG A 589 25.71 -2.73 36.11
CA ARG A 589 25.92 -4.15 35.79
C ARG A 589 27.20 -4.70 36.41
N ASP A 590 27.03 -5.75 37.21
CA ASP A 590 28.08 -6.60 37.79
C ASP A 590 29.20 -6.93 36.80
N GLU A 591 30.45 -6.86 37.28
CA GLU A 591 31.72 -7.12 36.57
C GLU A 591 31.77 -8.44 35.78
N LYS A 592 30.83 -9.36 35.99
CA LYS A 592 30.75 -10.67 35.30
C LYS A 592 30.44 -10.59 33.81
N SER A 593 29.85 -9.50 33.31
CA SER A 593 29.49 -9.38 31.88
C SER A 593 30.68 -8.95 31.02
N GLN A 594 31.64 -8.22 31.59
CA GLN A 594 32.83 -7.73 30.87
C GLN A 594 33.87 -8.83 30.64
N SER A 595 33.92 -9.88 31.47
CA SER A 595 34.92 -10.96 31.33
C SER A 595 34.64 -11.94 30.18
N LEU A 596 33.41 -11.98 29.64
CA LEU A 596 33.06 -12.87 28.51
C LEU A 596 33.56 -12.36 27.15
N ILE A 597 33.78 -11.05 27.00
CA ILE A 597 34.28 -10.47 25.74
C ILE A 597 35.82 -10.49 25.68
N TYR A 598 36.50 -10.50 26.84
CA TYR A 598 37.97 -10.48 26.89
C TYR A 598 38.63 -11.86 26.95
N ASN A 599 37.87 -12.95 27.12
CA ASN A 599 38.40 -14.32 27.21
C ASN A 599 38.14 -15.18 25.96
N ILE A 600 37.71 -14.57 24.85
CA ILE A 600 37.59 -15.16 23.50
C ILE A 600 38.62 -14.45 22.62
#